data_AF-A0A8E2DMS5-F1
#
_entry.id   AF-A0A8E2DMS5-F1
#
_cell.length_a   1.000
_cell.length_b   1.000
_cell.length_c   1.000
_cell.angle_alpha   90.00
_cell.angle_beta   90.00
_cell.angle_gamma   90.00
#
_symmetry.space_group_name_H-M   'P 1'
#
loop_
_entity.id
_entity.type
_entity.pdbx_description
1 polymer ?
#
loop_
_entity_poly.entity_id
_entity_poly.type
_entity_poly.pdbx_seq_one_letter_code
_entity_poly.pdbx_strand_id
1 'polypeptide(L)'
;MHSIAYAHKIYFEQLHRSKYGMPLWRPKNFSSEVEIGDVGFYHDGGFYSIFNVTRPVDDPTQKYGCPGCEDYQPFQPQDLVTPDELSAGTTFHSKNVVRVKYDAQGGVPTANGGFSFSYKGGKGVILVLPDSATKKEVQNTLHVESYMRQHHEAWHKFAREEYGRNLEREELVLVRGWVKTTRWAVTIFDESDPSGTLNFNVGLPTASDSLELSTSHDHPYVQRIGPKRVSQTTAAGSTSQPSIPAVPKADQTVFLLYYKMKSRAAAEPRDRPGSPNDPNLIEIESVPAPIRIHDPVEDILDYILRNSNADVAIANDDDAATLYTELGIESPEDFSRTLQNTLLSIEVDDGTGLGRLALRPDLPY
;
A
#
# COMPACT_ATOMS: atom_id res chain seq x y z
N MET A 1 1.44 18.14 17.87
CA MET A 1 1.76 16.77 18.34
C MET A 1 0.78 15.69 17.84
N HIS A 2 -0.34 16.05 17.18
CA HIS A 2 -1.31 15.10 16.61
C HIS A 2 -0.94 14.52 15.22
N SER A 3 0.08 15.05 14.54
CA SER A 3 0.33 14.78 13.11
C SER A 3 0.95 13.41 12.79
N ILE A 4 1.78 12.82 13.68
CA ILE A 4 2.47 11.55 13.38
C ILE A 4 1.52 10.35 13.39
N ALA A 5 0.55 10.31 14.32
CA ALA A 5 -0.39 9.20 14.45
C ALA A 5 -1.30 9.02 13.22
N TYR A 6 -1.50 10.09 12.43
CA TYR A 6 -2.33 10.09 11.23
C TYR A 6 -1.52 10.17 9.93
N ALA A 7 -0.19 10.31 10.00
CA ALA A 7 0.66 10.50 8.82
C ALA A 7 0.45 9.41 7.75
N HIS A 8 0.39 8.14 8.15
CA HIS A 8 0.15 7.04 7.21
C HIS A 8 -1.25 7.08 6.59
N LYS A 9 -2.27 7.56 7.32
CA LYS A 9 -3.64 7.74 6.79
C LYS A 9 -3.66 8.88 5.77
N ILE A 10 -3.03 10.01 6.08
CA ILE A 10 -2.86 11.11 5.12
C ILE A 10 -2.12 10.64 3.88
N TYR A 11 -1.02 9.91 4.06
CA TYR A 11 -0.24 9.32 2.98
C TYR A 11 -1.09 8.50 2.03
N PHE A 12 -1.88 7.59 2.58
CA PHE A 12 -2.79 6.76 1.82
C PHE A 12 -3.85 7.57 1.08
N GLU A 13 -4.64 8.37 1.80
CA GLU A 13 -5.76 9.12 1.22
C GLU A 13 -5.32 10.08 0.11
N GLN A 14 -4.08 10.55 0.13
CA GLN A 14 -3.57 11.45 -0.89
C GLN A 14 -2.94 10.72 -2.09
N LEU A 15 -2.47 9.47 -1.92
CA LEU A 15 -1.76 8.73 -2.98
C LEU A 15 -2.49 7.50 -3.52
N HIS A 16 -3.58 7.04 -2.90
CA HIS A 16 -4.33 5.85 -3.34
C HIS A 16 -4.85 5.92 -4.79
N ARG A 17 -4.96 7.12 -5.38
CA ARG A 17 -5.37 7.33 -6.78
C ARG A 17 -4.23 7.16 -7.78
N SER A 18 -3.00 7.08 -7.31
CA SER A 18 -1.89 6.70 -8.18
C SER A 18 -2.14 5.24 -8.58
N LYS A 19 -2.24 4.95 -9.87
CA LYS A 19 -2.65 3.65 -10.46
C LYS A 19 -1.65 2.49 -10.21
N TYR A 20 -0.94 2.57 -9.09
CA TYR A 20 0.16 1.71 -8.69
C TYR A 20 -0.18 0.88 -7.45
N GLY A 21 -1.43 0.94 -7.00
CA GLY A 21 -1.94 0.19 -5.86
C GLY A 21 -1.85 0.94 -4.54
N MET A 22 -1.76 0.19 -3.44
CA MET A 22 -1.74 0.71 -2.07
C MET A 22 -0.37 1.35 -1.75
N PRO A 23 -0.31 2.67 -1.46
CA PRO A 23 0.94 3.34 -1.11
C PRO A 23 1.43 2.92 0.29
N LEU A 24 2.68 2.48 0.39
CA LEU A 24 3.29 2.09 1.66
C LEU A 24 4.00 3.27 2.33
N TRP A 25 3.50 3.73 3.49
CA TRP A 25 4.21 4.71 4.32
C TRP A 25 5.54 4.14 4.79
N ARG A 26 5.64 2.82 5.01
CA ARG A 26 6.86 2.11 5.38
C ARG A 26 7.30 1.15 4.25
N PRO A 27 8.04 1.64 3.22
CA PRO A 27 8.42 0.84 2.07
C PRO A 27 9.27 -0.40 2.35
N LYS A 28 10.10 -0.33 3.39
CA LYS A 28 10.79 -1.49 3.94
C LYS A 28 10.41 -1.61 5.40
N ASN A 29 9.80 -2.74 5.75
CA ASN A 29 9.47 -3.08 7.12
C ASN A 29 10.58 -3.98 7.71
N PHE A 30 10.41 -4.43 8.96
CA PHE A 30 11.34 -5.36 9.60
C PHE A 30 11.15 -6.82 9.14
N SER A 31 10.05 -7.14 8.43
CA SER A 31 9.85 -8.46 7.86
C SER A 31 10.64 -8.62 6.56
N SER A 32 10.58 -9.80 5.98
CA SER A 32 11.13 -10.06 4.64
C SER A 32 10.70 -9.02 3.62
N GLU A 33 11.51 -8.87 2.58
CA GLU A 33 11.15 -8.11 1.39
C GLU A 33 9.82 -8.63 0.82
N VAL A 34 8.96 -7.72 0.38
CA VAL A 34 7.66 -8.06 -0.20
C VAL A 34 7.84 -8.82 -1.51
N GLU A 35 7.18 -9.95 -1.65
CA GLU A 35 7.18 -10.77 -2.86
C GLU A 35 5.76 -11.00 -3.39
N ILE A 36 5.67 -11.29 -4.70
CA ILE A 36 4.41 -11.75 -5.29
C ILE A 36 4.04 -13.08 -4.63
N GLY A 37 2.77 -13.22 -4.27
CA GLY A 37 2.25 -14.37 -3.53
C GLY A 37 2.32 -14.22 -2.01
N ASP A 38 2.90 -13.15 -1.47
CA ASP A 38 2.81 -12.91 -0.04
C ASP A 38 1.35 -12.78 0.38
N VAL A 39 0.95 -13.53 1.41
CA VAL A 39 -0.32 -13.35 2.12
C VAL A 39 0.01 -12.68 3.43
N GLY A 40 -0.68 -11.58 3.70
CA GLY A 40 -0.38 -10.77 4.87
C GLY A 40 -1.47 -9.78 5.20
N PHE A 41 -1.12 -8.76 5.98
CA PHE A 41 -2.05 -7.72 6.40
C PHE A 41 -1.36 -6.36 6.47
N TYR A 42 -2.19 -5.33 6.46
CA TYR A 42 -1.74 -3.95 6.60
C TYR A 42 -1.78 -3.50 8.04
N HIS A 43 -0.68 -2.91 8.50
CA HIS A 43 -0.62 -2.33 9.84
C HIS A 43 0.31 -1.13 9.88
N ASP A 44 -0.15 -0.02 10.46
CA ASP A 44 0.64 1.21 10.63
C ASP A 44 1.41 1.59 9.34
N GLY A 45 0.69 1.67 8.21
CA GLY A 45 1.26 2.08 6.93
C GLY A 45 2.35 1.19 6.33
N GLY A 46 2.52 -0.05 6.82
CA GLY A 46 3.33 -1.08 6.20
C GLY A 46 2.53 -2.36 5.95
N PHE A 47 2.99 -3.17 5.01
CA PHE A 47 2.49 -4.52 4.78
C PHE A 47 3.31 -5.51 5.62
N TYR A 48 2.71 -6.54 6.21
CA TYR A 48 3.38 -7.59 6.96
C TYR A 48 3.05 -8.95 6.35
N SER A 49 4.03 -9.60 5.72
CA SER A 49 3.89 -10.95 5.18
C SER A 49 3.81 -11.98 6.31
N ILE A 50 2.84 -12.88 6.21
CA ILE A 50 2.66 -14.03 7.12
C ILE A 50 3.35 -15.26 6.50
N PHE A 51 3.02 -15.56 5.25
CA PHE A 51 3.57 -16.65 4.44
C PHE A 51 3.43 -16.29 2.96
N ASN A 52 4.07 -17.04 2.06
CA ASN A 52 3.97 -16.83 0.62
C ASN A 52 3.36 -18.06 -0.08
N VAL A 53 2.28 -17.86 -0.84
CA VAL A 53 1.54 -18.94 -1.52
C VAL A 53 2.31 -19.60 -2.65
N THR A 54 3.37 -18.97 -3.16
CA THR A 54 4.18 -19.52 -4.26
C THR A 54 5.33 -20.41 -3.79
N ARG A 55 5.54 -20.47 -2.47
CA ARG A 55 6.61 -21.25 -1.85
C ARG A 55 6.09 -22.60 -1.35
N PRO A 56 6.87 -23.69 -1.46
CA PRO A 56 6.53 -24.96 -0.85
C PRO A 56 6.56 -24.90 0.68
N VAL A 57 5.95 -25.90 1.33
CA VAL A 57 5.82 -25.97 2.81
C VAL A 57 7.18 -26.00 3.51
N ASP A 58 8.17 -26.64 2.88
CA ASP A 58 9.53 -26.84 3.39
C ASP A 58 10.50 -25.69 3.03
N ASP A 59 10.00 -24.61 2.41
CA ASP A 59 10.84 -23.46 2.06
C ASP A 59 11.35 -22.75 3.34
N PRO A 60 12.68 -22.56 3.51
CA PRO A 60 13.25 -21.90 4.68
C PRO A 60 12.76 -20.46 4.92
N THR A 61 12.19 -19.82 3.89
CA THR A 61 11.61 -18.47 3.99
C THR A 61 10.22 -18.47 4.62
N GLN A 62 9.51 -19.61 4.66
CA GLN A 62 8.23 -19.79 5.34
C GLN A 62 8.43 -19.96 6.85
N LYS A 63 8.99 -18.93 7.50
CA LYS A 63 9.44 -18.97 8.91
C LYS A 63 8.37 -19.42 9.91
N TYR A 64 7.11 -19.17 9.59
CA TYR A 64 5.96 -19.48 10.43
C TYR A 64 5.16 -20.69 9.93
N GLY A 65 5.62 -21.34 8.86
CA GLY A 65 4.87 -22.38 8.13
C GLY A 65 3.93 -21.80 7.07
N CYS A 66 3.05 -22.64 6.54
CA CYS A 66 1.96 -22.24 5.65
C CYS A 66 0.68 -23.04 5.93
N PRO A 67 -0.50 -22.53 5.52
CA PRO A 67 -1.79 -23.16 5.81
C PRO A 67 -1.93 -24.56 5.18
N GLY A 68 -2.49 -25.51 5.93
CA GLY A 68 -2.95 -26.79 5.39
C GLY A 68 -1.83 -27.72 4.91
N CYS A 69 -0.74 -27.83 5.68
CA CYS A 69 0.51 -28.53 5.35
C CYS A 69 0.38 -29.92 4.69
N GLU A 70 -0.71 -30.67 4.87
CA GLU A 70 -0.91 -31.99 4.25
C GLU A 70 -1.34 -31.91 2.76
N ASP A 71 -2.15 -30.92 2.38
CA ASP A 71 -2.71 -30.76 1.02
C ASP A 71 -2.29 -29.44 0.34
N TYR A 72 -1.34 -28.71 0.94
CA TYR A 72 -0.90 -27.43 0.42
C TYR A 72 -0.22 -27.56 -0.94
N GLN A 73 -0.79 -26.88 -1.94
CA GLN A 73 -0.22 -26.78 -3.28
C GLN A 73 0.23 -25.34 -3.54
N PRO A 74 1.54 -25.10 -3.79
CA PRO A 74 2.02 -23.76 -4.11
C PRO A 74 1.35 -23.20 -5.37
N PHE A 75 0.85 -21.98 -5.27
CA PHE A 75 0.36 -21.24 -6.42
C PHE A 75 1.49 -21.00 -7.41
N GLN A 76 1.25 -21.32 -8.68
CA GLN A 76 2.18 -21.05 -9.76
C GLN A 76 1.68 -19.81 -10.52
N PRO A 77 2.23 -18.61 -10.24
CA PRO A 77 1.79 -17.41 -10.92
C PRO A 77 2.12 -17.52 -12.42
N GLN A 78 1.08 -17.46 -13.24
CA GLN A 78 1.18 -17.32 -14.69
C GLN A 78 1.16 -15.83 -15.05
N ASP A 79 1.64 -15.47 -16.24
CA ASP A 79 1.55 -14.10 -16.77
C ASP A 79 2.16 -13.03 -15.86
N LEU A 80 3.37 -13.32 -15.36
CA LEU A 80 4.21 -12.36 -14.67
C LEU A 80 4.76 -11.33 -15.66
N VAL A 81 4.47 -10.06 -15.43
CA VAL A 81 4.89 -8.96 -16.27
C VAL A 81 5.66 -7.90 -15.49
N THR A 82 6.52 -7.18 -16.20
CA THR A 82 7.17 -5.94 -15.75
C THR A 82 6.75 -4.82 -16.69
N PRO A 83 5.50 -4.33 -16.57
CA PRO A 83 4.89 -3.49 -17.60
C PRO A 83 5.47 -2.08 -17.62
N ASP A 84 5.90 -1.56 -16.46
CA ASP A 84 6.35 -0.19 -16.29
C ASP A 84 7.66 -0.10 -15.51
N GLU A 85 8.57 0.74 -16.01
CA GLU A 85 9.65 1.32 -15.23
C GLU A 85 9.36 2.82 -15.03
N LEU A 86 9.16 3.22 -13.78
CA LEU A 86 9.06 4.63 -13.41
C LEU A 86 10.46 5.24 -13.55
N SER A 87 10.58 6.26 -14.40
CA SER A 87 11.86 6.94 -14.60
C SER A 87 12.36 7.61 -13.31
N ALA A 88 13.67 7.72 -13.18
CA ALA A 88 14.30 8.48 -12.12
C ALA A 88 13.73 9.92 -12.06
N GLY A 89 13.39 10.37 -10.85
CA GLY A 89 12.74 11.65 -10.62
C GLY A 89 11.23 11.68 -10.85
N THR A 90 10.59 10.52 -10.87
CA THR A 90 9.13 10.39 -10.75
C THR A 90 8.66 10.94 -9.40
N THR A 91 7.53 11.67 -9.41
CA THR A 91 6.97 12.33 -8.24
C THR A 91 5.49 12.05 -8.14
N PHE A 92 5.01 11.71 -6.94
CA PHE A 92 3.59 11.56 -6.64
C PHE A 92 3.20 12.60 -5.62
N HIS A 93 2.13 13.36 -5.89
CA HIS A 93 1.74 14.42 -4.99
C HIS A 93 0.23 14.70 -5.04
N SER A 94 -0.27 15.31 -3.98
CA SER A 94 -1.64 15.78 -3.88
C SER A 94 -2.01 16.80 -4.97
N LYS A 95 -3.30 16.93 -5.26
CA LYS A 95 -3.85 17.88 -6.25
C LYS A 95 -3.52 19.35 -5.94
N ASN A 96 -3.40 19.71 -4.66
CA ASN A 96 -3.05 21.06 -4.20
C ASN A 96 -1.54 21.37 -4.28
N VAL A 97 -0.74 20.44 -4.81
CA VAL A 97 0.71 20.58 -5.01
C VAL A 97 1.01 20.74 -6.50
N VAL A 98 1.90 21.67 -6.82
CA VAL A 98 2.43 21.89 -8.16
C VAL A 98 3.95 21.78 -8.11
N ARG A 99 4.53 20.96 -9.00
CA ARG A 99 5.98 20.94 -9.22
C ARG A 99 6.41 22.20 -9.94
N VAL A 100 7.29 22.97 -9.32
CA VAL A 100 7.82 24.20 -9.88
C VAL A 100 8.96 23.84 -10.83
N LYS A 101 8.84 24.23 -12.10
CA LYS A 101 9.95 24.13 -13.07
C LYS A 101 10.89 25.30 -12.80
N TYR A 102 12.20 25.01 -12.72
CA TYR A 102 13.21 26.04 -12.60
C TYR A 102 13.15 26.96 -13.82
N ASP A 103 12.77 28.21 -13.59
CA ASP A 103 13.14 29.30 -14.49
C ASP A 103 14.31 30.04 -13.84
N ALA A 104 15.33 30.36 -14.64
CA ALA A 104 16.66 30.76 -14.18
C ALA A 104 16.70 32.15 -13.49
N GLN A 105 15.54 32.76 -13.18
CA GLN A 105 15.43 34.15 -12.75
C GLN A 105 14.83 34.39 -11.34
N GLY A 106 14.53 33.37 -10.52
CA GLY A 106 13.94 33.68 -9.20
C GLY A 106 13.84 32.61 -8.11
N GLY A 107 14.51 31.45 -8.24
CA GLY A 107 14.45 30.38 -7.23
C GLY A 107 15.79 30.13 -6.53
N VAL A 108 15.75 29.65 -5.28
CA VAL A 108 16.91 29.13 -4.55
C VAL A 108 17.54 28.00 -5.39
N PRO A 109 18.84 28.05 -5.72
CA PRO A 109 19.45 27.04 -6.58
C PRO A 109 19.47 25.67 -5.88
N THR A 110 18.89 24.64 -6.49
CA THR A 110 19.19 23.25 -6.11
C THR A 110 20.36 22.79 -6.97
N ALA A 111 21.53 22.69 -6.36
CA ALA A 111 22.78 22.58 -7.11
C ALA A 111 22.94 21.26 -7.89
N ASN A 112 22.11 20.24 -7.68
CA ASN A 112 22.40 18.86 -8.13
C ASN A 112 21.16 18.05 -8.58
N GLY A 113 20.18 18.66 -9.24
CA GLY A 113 18.99 17.94 -9.74
C GLY A 113 17.89 17.76 -8.70
N GLY A 114 17.70 18.75 -7.83
CA GLY A 114 16.67 18.75 -6.79
C GLY A 114 15.25 19.03 -7.32
N PHE A 115 14.25 18.64 -6.52
CA PHE A 115 12.83 18.83 -6.82
C PHE A 115 12.27 20.00 -6.02
N SER A 116 11.55 20.92 -6.67
CA SER A 116 10.88 22.04 -6.01
C SER A 116 9.37 21.96 -6.22
N PHE A 117 8.61 22.22 -5.16
CA PHE A 117 7.16 22.16 -5.14
C PHE A 117 6.55 23.36 -4.46
N SER A 118 5.45 23.88 -4.99
CA SER A 118 4.59 24.86 -4.33
C SER A 118 3.26 24.20 -3.97
N TYR A 119 2.71 24.56 -2.82
CA TYR A 119 1.40 24.07 -2.38
C TYR A 119 0.57 25.21 -1.77
N LYS A 120 -0.76 25.14 -1.94
CA LYS A 120 -1.70 26.22 -1.59
C LYS A 120 -2.33 26.07 -0.20
N GLY A 121 -1.67 25.35 0.71
CA GLY A 121 -2.22 24.95 2.01
C GLY A 121 -3.22 23.79 1.91
N GLY A 122 -3.77 23.37 3.05
CA GLY A 122 -4.60 22.17 3.16
C GLY A 122 -3.77 20.89 3.24
N LYS A 123 -4.43 19.76 3.50
CA LYS A 123 -3.79 18.45 3.58
C LYS A 123 -3.11 18.04 2.27
N GLY A 124 -1.90 17.49 2.36
CA GLY A 124 -1.23 16.96 1.18
C GLY A 124 0.03 16.15 1.44
N VAL A 125 0.49 15.50 0.37
CA VAL A 125 1.63 14.59 0.35
C VAL A 125 2.48 14.88 -0.87
N ILE A 126 3.79 14.73 -0.72
CA ILE A 126 4.75 14.69 -1.83
C ILE A 126 5.66 13.49 -1.59
N LEU A 127 5.64 12.53 -2.51
CA LEU A 127 6.59 11.42 -2.61
C LEU A 127 7.49 11.66 -3.83
N VAL A 128 8.80 11.62 -3.60
CA VAL A 128 9.81 11.75 -4.64
C VAL A 128 10.57 10.43 -4.72
N LEU A 129 10.74 9.91 -5.95
CA LEU A 129 11.60 8.78 -6.26
C LEU A 129 12.81 9.33 -7.04
N PRO A 130 13.96 9.60 -6.38
CA PRO A 130 15.14 10.11 -7.08
C PRO A 130 15.69 9.11 -8.11
N ASP A 131 15.55 7.82 -7.83
CA ASP A 131 15.97 6.73 -8.70
C ASP A 131 14.77 6.15 -9.47
N SER A 132 15.05 5.30 -10.46
CA SER A 132 13.97 4.57 -11.12
C SER A 132 13.26 3.62 -10.15
N ALA A 133 12.04 3.25 -10.49
CA ALA A 133 11.30 2.25 -9.75
C ALA A 133 10.70 1.23 -10.71
N THR A 134 10.80 -0.05 -10.35
CA THR A 134 10.31 -1.15 -11.18
C THR A 134 8.95 -1.59 -10.67
N LYS A 135 7.97 -1.72 -11.58
CA LYS A 135 6.69 -2.38 -11.32
C LYS A 135 6.77 -3.83 -11.79
N LYS A 136 6.33 -4.77 -10.95
CA LYS A 136 6.15 -6.18 -11.31
C LYS A 136 4.80 -6.68 -10.83
N GLU A 137 4.04 -7.39 -11.65
CA GLU A 137 2.71 -7.87 -11.31
C GLU A 137 2.30 -9.16 -12.04
N VAL A 138 1.25 -9.81 -11.54
CA VAL A 138 0.53 -10.93 -12.16
C VAL A 138 -0.72 -10.39 -12.87
N GLN A 139 -0.83 -10.53 -14.19
CA GLN A 139 -2.00 -10.04 -14.93
C GLN A 139 -3.17 -11.03 -15.00
N ASN A 140 -2.92 -12.34 -14.84
CA ASN A 140 -3.98 -13.35 -14.91
C ASN A 140 -4.87 -13.36 -13.66
N THR A 141 -6.00 -12.67 -13.73
CA THR A 141 -6.88 -12.46 -12.57
C THR A 141 -7.64 -13.73 -12.16
N LEU A 142 -8.13 -14.51 -13.12
CA LEU A 142 -9.02 -15.66 -12.89
C LEU A 142 -8.38 -16.78 -12.06
N HIS A 143 -7.13 -17.11 -12.33
CA HIS A 143 -6.43 -18.18 -11.59
C HIS A 143 -6.13 -17.75 -10.15
N VAL A 144 -5.80 -16.47 -9.96
CA VAL A 144 -5.57 -15.91 -8.62
C VAL A 144 -6.86 -15.93 -7.81
N GLU A 145 -7.97 -15.46 -8.40
CA GLU A 145 -9.31 -15.49 -7.78
C GLU A 145 -9.73 -16.90 -7.38
N SER A 146 -9.56 -17.87 -8.29
CA SER A 146 -9.90 -19.27 -8.06
C SER A 146 -9.08 -19.89 -6.94
N TYR A 147 -7.79 -19.57 -6.86
CA TYR A 147 -6.89 -20.04 -5.82
C TYR A 147 -7.22 -19.40 -4.46
N MET A 148 -7.44 -18.08 -4.43
CA MET A 148 -7.88 -17.38 -3.22
C MET A 148 -9.16 -17.98 -2.66
N ARG A 149 -10.20 -18.12 -3.48
CA ARG A 149 -11.49 -18.69 -3.04
C ARG A 149 -11.33 -20.06 -2.36
N GLN A 150 -10.46 -20.91 -2.89
CA GLN A 150 -10.26 -22.26 -2.37
C GLN A 150 -9.51 -22.28 -1.03
N HIS A 151 -8.57 -21.37 -0.83
CA HIS A 151 -7.64 -21.44 0.30
C HIS A 151 -7.81 -20.35 1.36
N HIS A 152 -8.57 -19.29 1.09
CA HIS A 152 -8.68 -18.12 1.96
C HIS A 152 -9.17 -18.45 3.38
N GLU A 153 -10.09 -19.41 3.54
CA GLU A 153 -10.54 -19.82 4.88
C GLU A 153 -9.40 -20.52 5.65
N ALA A 154 -8.59 -21.34 4.98
CA ALA A 154 -7.41 -21.94 5.59
C ALA A 154 -6.37 -20.87 5.95
N TRP A 155 -6.17 -19.86 5.10
CA TRP A 155 -5.26 -18.74 5.37
C TRP A 155 -5.69 -17.96 6.61
N HIS A 156 -6.99 -17.70 6.72
CA HIS A 156 -7.58 -17.01 7.85
C HIS A 156 -7.45 -17.78 9.15
N LYS A 157 -7.75 -19.08 9.11
CA LYS A 157 -7.55 -19.99 10.24
C LYS A 157 -6.09 -20.00 10.69
N PHE A 158 -5.15 -20.19 9.75
CA PHE A 158 -3.72 -20.18 10.02
C PHE A 158 -3.26 -18.84 10.64
N ALA A 159 -3.73 -17.71 10.10
CA ALA A 159 -3.39 -16.39 10.61
C ALA A 159 -3.85 -16.18 12.07
N ARG A 160 -5.04 -16.68 12.44
CA ARG A 160 -5.56 -16.58 13.82
C ARG A 160 -4.94 -17.60 14.76
N GLU A 161 -4.88 -18.86 14.37
CA GLU A 161 -4.56 -19.98 15.28
C GLU A 161 -3.06 -20.25 15.39
N GLU A 162 -2.33 -20.20 14.27
CA GLU A 162 -0.91 -20.60 14.23
C GLU A 162 0.02 -19.38 14.25
N TYR A 163 -0.26 -18.37 13.43
CA TYR A 163 0.50 -17.12 13.43
C TYR A 163 0.13 -16.21 14.63
N GLY A 164 -1.02 -16.45 15.26
CA GLY A 164 -1.41 -15.79 16.52
C GLY A 164 -1.86 -14.34 16.37
N ARG A 165 -2.48 -13.96 15.25
CA ARG A 165 -3.04 -12.63 15.04
C ARG A 165 -4.55 -12.67 14.88
N ASN A 166 -5.26 -11.92 15.70
CA ASN A 166 -6.70 -11.77 15.57
C ASN A 166 -7.05 -10.82 14.41
N LEU A 167 -6.98 -11.35 13.18
CA LEU A 167 -7.33 -10.65 11.95
C LEU A 167 -8.72 -11.05 11.49
N GLU A 168 -9.50 -10.09 11.01
CA GLU A 168 -10.70 -10.37 10.24
C GLU A 168 -10.38 -10.94 8.86
N ARG A 169 -11.34 -11.61 8.24
CA ARG A 169 -11.14 -12.30 6.95
C ARG A 169 -10.70 -11.31 5.88
N GLU A 170 -11.39 -10.19 5.82
CA GLU A 170 -11.15 -9.08 4.90
C GLU A 170 -9.86 -8.30 5.18
N GLU A 171 -9.20 -8.51 6.33
CA GLU A 171 -7.90 -7.88 6.61
C GLU A 171 -6.73 -8.60 5.94
N LEU A 172 -6.95 -9.84 5.47
CA LEU A 172 -5.97 -10.56 4.68
C LEU A 172 -5.90 -10.01 3.25
N VAL A 173 -4.68 -9.79 2.79
CA VAL A 173 -4.38 -9.37 1.43
C VAL A 173 -3.43 -10.37 0.78
N LEU A 174 -3.66 -10.66 -0.50
CA LEU A 174 -2.73 -11.42 -1.33
C LEU A 174 -1.97 -10.46 -2.27
N VAL A 175 -0.65 -10.47 -2.22
CA VAL A 175 0.20 -9.63 -3.06
C VAL A 175 0.22 -10.18 -4.49
N ARG A 176 -0.36 -9.43 -5.44
CA ARG A 176 -0.26 -9.71 -6.88
C ARG A 176 0.89 -8.97 -7.56
N GLY A 177 1.43 -7.94 -6.93
CA GLY A 177 2.50 -7.13 -7.50
C GLY A 177 3.06 -6.09 -6.54
N TRP A 178 4.10 -5.40 -6.98
CA TRP A 178 4.75 -4.34 -6.22
C TRP A 178 5.39 -3.31 -7.14
N VAL A 179 5.64 -2.12 -6.59
CA VAL A 179 6.54 -1.10 -7.14
C VAL A 179 7.68 -0.88 -6.17
N LYS A 180 8.92 -1.12 -6.60
CA LYS A 180 10.12 -0.99 -5.75
C LYS A 180 11.11 0.00 -6.31
N THR A 181 11.78 0.73 -5.41
CA THR A 181 12.88 1.65 -5.73
C THR A 181 14.04 1.44 -4.75
N THR A 182 15.15 2.12 -5.02
CA THR A 182 16.34 2.17 -4.15
C THR A 182 16.27 3.30 -3.12
N ARG A 183 15.76 4.48 -3.49
CA ARG A 183 15.69 5.67 -2.63
C ARG A 183 14.34 6.36 -2.76
N TRP A 184 13.85 6.91 -1.67
CA TRP A 184 12.60 7.67 -1.64
C TRP A 184 12.65 8.75 -0.56
N ALA A 185 11.94 9.85 -0.81
CA ALA A 185 11.64 10.86 0.20
C ALA A 185 10.16 11.22 0.17
N VAL A 186 9.60 11.47 1.34
CA VAL A 186 8.21 11.88 1.49
C VAL A 186 8.08 13.02 2.49
N THR A 187 7.17 13.93 2.18
CA THR A 187 6.70 14.98 3.07
C THR A 187 5.19 14.95 3.14
N ILE A 188 4.67 15.13 4.35
CA ILE A 188 3.24 15.30 4.63
C ILE A 188 3.03 16.64 5.31
N PHE A 189 1.97 17.32 4.90
CA PHE A 189 1.46 18.54 5.51
C PHE A 189 -0.07 18.43 5.67
N ASP A 190 -0.63 19.09 6.68
CA ASP A 190 -2.05 19.06 7.03
C ASP A 190 -2.72 20.44 6.87
N GLU A 191 -3.98 20.56 7.28
CA GLU A 191 -4.77 21.79 7.13
C GLU A 191 -4.22 22.98 7.92
N SER A 192 -3.43 22.72 8.96
CA SER A 192 -2.82 23.77 9.77
C SER A 192 -1.55 24.34 9.14
N ASP A 193 -1.02 23.70 8.09
CA ASP A 193 0.21 24.14 7.44
C ASP A 193 -0.05 25.31 6.47
N PRO A 194 0.73 26.42 6.57
CA PRO A 194 0.59 27.55 5.67
C PRO A 194 1.00 27.15 4.26
N SER A 195 0.51 27.85 3.23
CA SER A 195 1.02 27.69 1.86
C SER A 195 2.52 27.98 1.79
N GLY A 196 3.24 27.33 0.89
CA GLY A 196 4.70 27.48 0.84
C GLY A 196 5.40 26.74 -0.28
N THR A 197 6.72 26.62 -0.13
CA THR A 197 7.60 25.92 -1.06
C THR A 197 8.42 24.84 -0.34
N LEU A 198 8.52 23.67 -0.95
CA LEU A 198 9.28 22.52 -0.46
C LEU A 198 10.33 22.12 -1.50
N ASN A 199 11.57 21.96 -1.06
CA ASN A 199 12.71 21.64 -1.91
C ASN A 199 13.41 20.36 -1.44
N PHE A 200 13.49 19.36 -2.32
CA PHE A 200 14.21 18.11 -2.12
C PHE A 200 15.53 18.18 -2.87
N ASN A 201 16.66 18.12 -2.16
CA ASN A 201 17.99 18.13 -2.75
C ASN A 201 18.53 16.70 -2.82
N VAL A 202 18.89 16.25 -4.01
CA VAL A 202 19.49 14.92 -4.23
C VAL A 202 21.00 15.08 -4.34
N GLY A 203 21.76 14.40 -3.50
CA GLY A 203 23.21 14.27 -3.61
C GLY A 203 23.61 13.43 -4.82
N LEU A 204 24.72 13.78 -5.46
CA LEU A 204 25.26 13.00 -6.57
C LEU A 204 25.67 11.59 -6.08
N PRO A 205 25.46 10.53 -6.88
CA PRO A 205 25.81 9.15 -6.51
C PRO A 205 27.27 8.94 -6.08
N THR A 206 28.16 9.87 -6.41
CA THR A 206 29.61 9.81 -6.18
C THR A 206 30.13 10.68 -5.04
N ALA A 207 29.36 11.65 -4.53
CA ALA A 207 29.87 12.66 -3.58
C ALA A 207 29.27 12.54 -2.17
N SER A 208 28.02 12.12 -2.09
CA SER A 208 27.35 11.64 -0.88
C SER A 208 25.99 11.21 -1.37
N ASP A 209 25.59 9.97 -1.10
CA ASP A 209 24.29 9.43 -1.50
C ASP A 209 23.19 9.95 -0.56
N SER A 210 23.22 11.27 -0.30
CA SER A 210 22.41 11.98 0.69
C SER A 210 21.22 12.63 0.01
N LEU A 211 20.03 12.27 0.46
CA LEU A 211 18.78 12.95 0.10
C LEU A 211 18.47 13.90 1.26
N GLU A 212 18.38 15.19 0.95
CA GLU A 212 18.09 16.25 1.93
C GLU A 212 16.78 16.95 1.57
N LEU A 213 16.07 17.41 2.58
CA LEU A 213 14.80 18.10 2.42
C LEU A 213 14.87 19.45 3.15
N SER A 214 14.49 20.50 2.45
CA SER A 214 14.46 21.87 2.95
C SER A 214 13.11 22.52 2.67
N THR A 215 12.66 23.36 3.59
CA THR A 215 11.30 23.93 3.58
C THR A 215 11.36 25.45 3.71
N SER A 216 10.42 26.17 3.09
CA SER A 216 10.40 27.64 3.15
C SER A 216 10.03 28.19 4.54
N HIS A 217 9.39 27.37 5.37
CA HIS A 217 8.99 27.70 6.72
C HIS A 217 9.63 26.73 7.72
N ASP A 218 9.93 27.25 8.92
CA ASP A 218 10.35 26.46 10.09
C ASP A 218 9.13 25.79 10.75
N HIS A 219 8.34 25.09 9.94
CA HIS A 219 7.16 24.33 10.36
C HIS A 219 7.53 22.84 10.47
N PRO A 220 7.06 22.13 11.52
CA PRO A 220 7.40 20.73 11.73
C PRO A 220 6.57 19.81 10.83
N TYR A 221 6.90 19.77 9.54
CA TYR A 221 6.32 18.80 8.61
C TYR A 221 6.70 17.37 8.99
N VAL A 222 5.82 16.40 8.72
CA VAL A 222 6.20 14.98 8.86
C VAL A 222 6.98 14.57 7.63
N GLN A 223 8.27 14.26 7.83
CA GLN A 223 9.20 13.97 6.75
C GLN A 223 9.87 12.62 6.96
N ARG A 224 10.06 11.87 5.87
CA ARG A 224 10.82 10.62 5.90
C ARG A 224 11.65 10.46 4.65
N ILE A 225 12.80 9.85 4.83
CA ILE A 225 13.77 9.54 3.78
C ILE A 225 14.20 8.10 3.99
N GLY A 226 14.28 7.34 2.91
CA GLY A 226 14.71 5.96 2.95
C GLY A 226 15.63 5.59 1.78
N PRO A 227 16.50 4.59 1.98
CA PRO A 227 16.70 3.81 3.21
C PRO A 227 17.51 4.56 4.28
N LYS A 228 17.20 4.36 5.57
CA LYS A 228 18.07 4.82 6.67
C LYS A 228 19.33 3.96 6.67
N ARG A 229 20.45 4.48 6.15
CA ARG A 229 21.74 3.76 6.24
C ARG A 229 22.22 3.79 7.69
N VAL A 230 22.46 2.61 8.26
CA VAL A 230 23.26 2.50 9.49
C VAL A 230 24.67 2.91 9.10
N SER A 231 25.15 4.04 9.59
CA SER A 231 26.56 4.39 9.53
C SER A 231 27.32 3.26 10.22
N GLN A 232 28.00 2.42 9.46
CA GLN A 232 29.04 1.57 10.04
C GLN A 232 30.15 2.53 10.47
N THR A 233 30.10 3.00 11.72
CA THR A 233 31.28 3.47 12.41
C THR A 233 32.20 2.27 12.55
N THR A 234 33.02 2.03 11.52
CA THR A 234 34.21 1.20 11.66
C THR A 234 35.09 1.90 12.69
N ALA A 235 35.18 1.30 13.87
CA ALA A 235 36.18 1.66 14.86
C ALA A 235 37.54 1.68 14.15
N ALA A 236 38.25 2.80 14.26
CA ALA A 236 39.55 3.00 13.65
C ALA A 236 40.52 1.89 14.11
N GLY A 237 40.88 0.97 13.20
CA GLY A 237 41.88 -0.04 13.51
C GLY A 237 41.80 -1.34 12.73
N SER A 238 41.68 -1.31 11.40
CA SER A 238 42.13 -2.44 10.58
C SER A 238 42.22 -2.03 9.11
N THR A 239 43.42 -2.14 8.54
CA THR A 239 43.68 -2.10 7.10
C THR A 239 42.88 -3.21 6.42
N SER A 240 41.79 -2.86 5.77
CA SER A 240 41.08 -3.75 4.83
C SER A 240 40.75 -2.98 3.56
N GLN A 241 40.91 -3.69 2.45
CA GLN A 241 40.77 -3.28 1.05
C GLN A 241 39.60 -2.31 0.78
N PRO A 242 39.69 -1.46 -0.26
CA PRO A 242 38.55 -0.68 -0.70
C PRO A 242 37.40 -1.62 -1.08
N SER A 243 36.40 -1.72 -0.21
CA SER A 243 35.16 -2.41 -0.48
C SER A 243 34.47 -1.66 -1.64
N ILE A 244 34.28 -2.35 -2.77
CA ILE A 244 33.41 -1.85 -3.84
C ILE A 244 32.09 -1.44 -3.18
N PRO A 245 31.61 -0.18 -3.36
CA PRO A 245 30.35 0.23 -2.79
C PRO A 245 29.27 -0.73 -3.29
N ALA A 246 28.57 -1.40 -2.38
CA ALA A 246 27.50 -2.31 -2.74
C ALA A 246 26.48 -1.55 -3.58
N VAL A 247 26.15 -2.09 -4.76
CA VAL A 247 25.12 -1.51 -5.63
C VAL A 247 23.83 -1.37 -4.80
N PRO A 248 23.21 -0.18 -4.73
CA PRO A 248 21.96 0.00 -4.00
C PRO A 248 20.90 -1.01 -4.49
N LYS A 249 20.34 -1.80 -3.57
CA LYS A 249 19.29 -2.77 -3.89
C LYS A 249 17.94 -2.06 -3.97
N ALA A 250 17.18 -2.31 -5.05
CA ALA A 250 15.81 -1.81 -5.20
C ALA A 250 14.83 -2.63 -4.36
N ASP A 251 14.90 -2.48 -3.04
CA ASP A 251 14.13 -3.27 -2.06
C ASP A 251 13.12 -2.43 -1.24
N GLN A 252 12.93 -1.16 -1.62
CA GLN A 252 11.95 -0.27 -0.98
C GLN A 252 10.62 -0.36 -1.74
N THR A 253 9.65 -1.12 -1.23
CA THR A 253 8.32 -1.27 -1.84
C THR A 253 7.48 -0.02 -1.59
N VAL A 254 7.39 0.90 -2.55
CA VAL A 254 6.66 2.16 -2.38
C VAL A 254 5.15 2.02 -2.65
N PHE A 255 4.77 1.07 -3.49
CA PHE A 255 3.37 0.68 -3.71
C PHE A 255 3.21 -0.83 -3.76
N LEU A 256 2.08 -1.32 -3.28
CA LEU A 256 1.69 -2.72 -3.29
C LEU A 256 0.46 -2.93 -4.16
N LEU A 257 0.49 -3.95 -5.00
CA LEU A 257 -0.67 -4.40 -5.76
C LEU A 257 -1.19 -5.68 -5.11
N TYR A 258 -2.50 -5.76 -4.89
CA TYR A 258 -3.09 -6.71 -3.97
C TYR A 258 -4.53 -7.11 -4.34
N TYR A 259 -4.90 -8.32 -3.94
CA TYR A 259 -6.29 -8.81 -3.91
C TYR A 259 -6.81 -8.84 -2.47
N LYS A 260 -8.13 -8.68 -2.34
CA LYS A 260 -8.88 -8.92 -1.10
C LYS A 260 -10.12 -9.76 -1.39
N MET A 261 -10.57 -10.48 -0.37
CA MET A 261 -11.75 -11.34 -0.45
C MET A 261 -12.66 -11.12 0.76
N LYS A 262 -13.97 -11.15 0.54
CA LYS A 262 -14.97 -11.08 1.62
C LYS A 262 -16.07 -12.12 1.38
N SER A 263 -16.53 -12.79 2.43
CA SER A 263 -17.64 -13.75 2.35
C SER A 263 -18.89 -13.25 3.06
N ARG A 264 -20.07 -13.60 2.56
CA ARG A 264 -21.36 -13.18 3.13
C ARG A 264 -21.56 -13.67 4.57
N ALA A 265 -21.06 -14.86 4.89
CA ALA A 265 -21.08 -15.40 6.27
C ALA A 265 -20.29 -14.54 7.28
N ALA A 266 -19.43 -13.62 6.81
CA ALA A 266 -18.69 -12.67 7.63
C ALA A 266 -19.34 -11.27 7.69
N ALA A 267 -20.40 -11.00 6.92
CA ALA A 267 -21.03 -9.67 6.80
C ALA A 267 -22.21 -9.45 7.77
N GLU A 268 -22.55 -10.43 8.63
CA GLU A 268 -23.57 -10.23 9.67
C GLU A 268 -23.03 -9.35 10.80
N PRO A 269 -23.75 -8.29 11.21
CA PRO A 269 -23.32 -7.45 12.34
C PRO A 269 -23.44 -8.23 13.65
N ARG A 270 -22.31 -8.75 14.13
CA ARG A 270 -22.18 -9.19 15.53
C ARG A 270 -21.92 -7.97 16.40
N ASP A 271 -23.01 -7.41 16.89
CA ASP A 271 -23.27 -7.10 18.29
C ASP A 271 -24.35 -6.01 18.38
N ARG A 272 -25.52 -6.40 18.89
CA ARG A 272 -26.48 -5.43 19.42
C ARG A 272 -25.80 -4.74 20.61
N PRO A 273 -25.84 -3.40 20.74
CA PRO A 273 -25.41 -2.75 21.96
C PRO A 273 -26.16 -3.38 23.13
N GLY A 274 -25.41 -3.88 24.11
CA GLY A 274 -25.96 -4.32 25.39
C GLY A 274 -26.87 -3.23 25.96
N SER A 275 -27.99 -3.65 26.54
CA SER A 275 -28.96 -2.74 27.13
C SER A 275 -28.26 -1.78 28.11
N PRO A 276 -28.58 -0.47 28.12
CA PRO A 276 -27.86 0.56 28.91
C PRO A 276 -27.93 0.42 30.43
N ASN A 277 -28.49 -0.67 30.96
CA ASN A 277 -28.88 -0.83 32.35
C ASN A 277 -28.14 -1.98 33.06
N ASP A 278 -26.93 -2.36 32.63
CA ASP A 278 -26.09 -3.28 33.41
C ASP A 278 -25.32 -2.50 34.50
N PRO A 279 -25.64 -2.66 35.80
CA PRO A 279 -24.96 -1.97 36.89
C PRO A 279 -23.50 -2.43 37.13
N ASN A 280 -22.99 -3.40 36.37
CA ASN A 280 -21.60 -3.86 36.43
C ASN A 280 -20.70 -3.32 35.31
N LEU A 281 -21.15 -2.34 34.50
CA LEU A 281 -20.31 -1.76 33.46
C LEU A 281 -19.21 -0.88 34.08
N ILE A 282 -18.03 -1.46 34.28
CA ILE A 282 -16.79 -0.73 34.57
C ILE A 282 -16.55 0.19 33.36
N GLU A 283 -16.47 1.51 33.57
CA GLU A 283 -15.96 2.46 32.59
C GLU A 283 -14.50 2.09 32.28
N ILE A 284 -14.32 1.22 31.30
CA ILE A 284 -13.03 0.99 30.67
C ILE A 284 -12.76 2.24 29.86
N GLU A 285 -11.74 3.00 30.26
CA GLU A 285 -11.15 4.08 29.49
C GLU A 285 -10.97 3.59 28.06
N SER A 286 -11.82 4.10 27.14
CA SER A 286 -11.85 3.60 25.77
C SER A 286 -10.52 3.92 25.12
N VAL A 287 -9.66 2.92 24.96
CA VAL A 287 -8.52 3.03 24.05
C VAL A 287 -9.11 3.41 22.69
N PRO A 288 -8.69 4.53 22.07
CA PRO A 288 -9.21 4.91 20.76
C PRO A 288 -9.07 3.72 19.82
N ALA A 289 -10.17 3.35 19.16
CA ALA A 289 -10.15 2.27 18.18
C ALA A 289 -9.00 2.53 17.18
N PRO A 290 -8.25 1.49 16.76
CA PRO A 290 -7.21 1.64 15.77
C PRO A 290 -7.75 2.39 14.56
N ILE A 291 -7.03 3.42 14.13
CA ILE A 291 -7.39 4.20 12.94
C ILE A 291 -7.30 3.25 11.74
N ARG A 292 -8.45 2.82 11.21
CA ARG A 292 -8.51 2.01 9.99
C ARG A 292 -8.34 2.91 8.78
N ILE A 293 -7.47 2.50 7.86
CA ILE A 293 -7.33 3.12 6.55
C ILE A 293 -8.55 2.68 5.72
N HIS A 294 -9.22 3.63 5.10
CA HIS A 294 -10.37 3.35 4.23
C HIS A 294 -9.88 2.81 2.89
N ASP A 295 -10.02 1.51 2.67
CA ASP A 295 -9.56 0.84 1.45
C ASP A 295 -10.69 0.77 0.41
N PRO A 296 -10.56 1.38 -0.79
CA PRO A 296 -11.59 1.35 -1.82
C PRO A 296 -11.91 -0.07 -2.33
N VAL A 297 -10.98 -1.02 -2.18
CA VAL A 297 -11.26 -2.42 -2.54
C VAL A 297 -12.31 -3.00 -1.58
N GLU A 298 -12.32 -2.60 -0.30
CA GLU A 298 -13.37 -3.03 0.64
C GLU A 298 -14.76 -2.51 0.24
N ASP A 299 -14.85 -1.28 -0.27
CA ASP A 299 -16.11 -0.74 -0.80
C ASP A 299 -16.62 -1.56 -2.00
N ILE A 300 -15.72 -2.02 -2.87
CA ILE A 300 -16.08 -2.88 -4.01
C ILE A 300 -16.62 -4.22 -3.50
N LEU A 301 -15.94 -4.85 -2.55
CA LEU A 301 -16.37 -6.11 -1.96
C LEU A 301 -17.76 -5.98 -1.31
N ASP A 302 -17.97 -4.90 -0.56
CA ASP A 302 -19.26 -4.58 0.06
C ASP A 302 -20.35 -4.33 -1.00
N TYR A 303 -20.02 -3.61 -2.07
CA TYR A 303 -20.95 -3.36 -3.18
C TYR A 303 -21.38 -4.67 -3.85
N ILE A 304 -20.43 -5.57 -4.15
CA ILE A 304 -20.72 -6.86 -4.79
C ILE A 304 -21.67 -7.69 -3.92
N LEU A 305 -21.37 -7.85 -2.63
CA LEU A 305 -22.17 -8.69 -1.73
C LEU A 305 -23.56 -8.10 -1.45
N ARG A 306 -23.69 -6.76 -1.43
CA ARG A 306 -24.99 -6.09 -1.20
C ARG A 306 -25.89 -6.11 -2.43
N ASN A 307 -25.33 -6.09 -3.64
CA ASN A 307 -26.08 -5.94 -4.88
C ASN A 307 -26.13 -7.21 -5.76
N SER A 308 -25.70 -8.36 -5.24
CA SER A 308 -25.78 -9.65 -5.93
C SER A 308 -26.13 -10.80 -4.97
N ASN A 309 -26.34 -11.98 -5.53
CA ASN A 309 -26.50 -13.25 -4.81
C ASN A 309 -25.16 -13.96 -4.54
N ALA A 310 -24.01 -13.33 -4.78
CA ALA A 310 -22.71 -13.95 -4.54
C ALA A 310 -22.51 -14.31 -3.06
N ASP A 311 -21.87 -15.45 -2.80
CA ASP A 311 -21.48 -15.90 -1.46
C ASP A 311 -20.13 -15.31 -1.04
N VAL A 312 -19.27 -15.05 -2.03
CA VAL A 312 -17.92 -14.52 -1.88
C VAL A 312 -17.73 -13.41 -2.90
N ALA A 313 -17.08 -12.32 -2.51
CA ALA A 313 -16.60 -11.28 -3.40
C ALA A 313 -15.07 -11.27 -3.42
N ILE A 314 -14.48 -11.11 -4.59
CA ILE A 314 -13.05 -10.82 -4.76
C ILE A 314 -12.92 -9.55 -5.61
N ALA A 315 -11.98 -8.70 -5.21
CA ALA A 315 -11.60 -7.50 -5.94
C ALA A 315 -10.12 -7.20 -5.68
N ASN A 316 -9.55 -6.35 -6.52
CA ASN A 316 -8.16 -5.96 -6.45
C ASN A 316 -7.94 -4.46 -6.66
N ASP A 317 -6.69 -4.03 -6.49
CA ASP A 317 -6.32 -2.62 -6.60
C ASP A 317 -6.55 -2.01 -7.99
N ASP A 318 -6.48 -2.81 -9.06
CA ASP A 318 -6.74 -2.37 -10.42
C ASP A 318 -8.24 -2.12 -10.67
N ASP A 319 -9.14 -2.89 -10.05
CA ASP A 319 -10.58 -2.63 -10.07
C ASP A 319 -10.88 -1.24 -9.50
N ALA A 320 -10.26 -0.93 -8.35
CA ALA A 320 -10.39 0.38 -7.73
C ALA A 320 -9.80 1.50 -8.60
N ALA A 321 -8.61 1.30 -9.17
CA ALA A 321 -7.96 2.28 -10.05
C ALA A 321 -8.78 2.56 -11.32
N THR A 322 -9.39 1.53 -11.90
CA THR A 322 -10.31 1.62 -13.04
C THR A 322 -11.52 2.46 -12.68
N LEU A 323 -12.15 2.19 -11.53
CA LEU A 323 -13.32 2.94 -11.06
C LEU A 323 -13.03 4.41 -10.77
N TYR A 324 -11.89 4.73 -10.15
CA TYR A 324 -11.48 6.13 -9.97
C TYR A 324 -11.36 6.87 -11.31
N THR A 325 -10.91 6.17 -12.35
CA THR A 325 -10.70 6.74 -13.68
C THR A 325 -12.02 6.85 -14.44
N GLU A 326 -12.79 5.78 -14.55
CA GLU A 326 -14.00 5.70 -15.37
C GLU A 326 -15.17 6.50 -14.77
N LEU A 327 -15.30 6.51 -13.44
CA LEU A 327 -16.37 7.21 -12.74
C LEU A 327 -15.98 8.64 -12.33
N GLY A 328 -14.73 9.05 -12.59
CA GLY A 328 -14.24 10.39 -12.27
C GLY A 328 -14.25 10.72 -10.77
N ILE A 329 -14.14 9.71 -9.91
CA ILE A 329 -14.23 9.89 -8.45
C ILE A 329 -13.03 10.71 -7.95
N GLU A 330 -13.33 11.81 -7.25
CA GLU A 330 -12.31 12.76 -6.83
C GLU A 330 -11.78 12.54 -5.41
N SER A 331 -12.62 11.97 -4.53
CA SER A 331 -12.36 11.78 -3.10
C SER A 331 -12.66 10.33 -2.69
N PRO A 332 -11.89 9.71 -1.77
CA PRO A 332 -12.24 8.42 -1.17
C PRO A 332 -13.64 8.38 -0.58
N GLU A 333 -14.09 9.48 0.04
CA GLU A 333 -15.38 9.57 0.73
C GLU A 333 -16.57 9.43 -0.23
N ASP A 334 -16.38 9.80 -1.50
CA ASP A 334 -17.41 9.70 -2.53
C ASP A 334 -17.39 8.33 -3.23
N PHE A 335 -16.37 7.50 -3.00
CA PHE A 335 -16.17 6.25 -3.73
C PHE A 335 -17.33 5.27 -3.53
N SER A 336 -17.62 4.95 -2.26
CA SER A 336 -18.74 4.08 -1.88
C SER A 336 -20.10 4.63 -2.37
N ARG A 337 -20.33 5.94 -2.24
CA ARG A 337 -21.57 6.60 -2.70
C ARG A 337 -21.72 6.51 -4.22
N THR A 338 -20.64 6.74 -4.96
CA THR A 338 -20.63 6.71 -6.42
C THR A 338 -20.90 5.31 -6.92
N LEU A 339 -20.27 4.28 -6.33
CA LEU A 339 -20.55 2.88 -6.64
C LEU A 339 -22.05 2.54 -6.55
N GLN A 340 -22.70 2.93 -5.45
CA GLN A 340 -24.13 2.66 -5.23
C GLN A 340 -25.03 3.39 -6.23
N ASN A 341 -24.65 4.59 -6.67
CA ASN A 341 -25.42 5.37 -7.62
C ASN A 341 -25.26 4.90 -9.08
N THR A 342 -24.09 4.37 -9.44
CA THR A 342 -23.78 3.96 -10.81
C THR A 342 -24.41 2.61 -11.18
N LEU A 343 -24.70 1.74 -10.20
CA LEU A 343 -25.26 0.40 -10.41
C LEU A 343 -24.45 -0.43 -11.43
N LEU A 344 -23.16 -0.57 -11.16
CA LEU A 344 -22.24 -1.40 -11.94
C LEU A 344 -22.70 -2.86 -12.02
N SER A 345 -22.45 -3.47 -13.18
CA SER A 345 -22.74 -4.89 -13.43
C SER A 345 -21.83 -5.80 -12.60
N ILE A 346 -22.41 -6.85 -12.04
CA ILE A 346 -21.72 -7.86 -11.23
C ILE A 346 -21.82 -9.20 -11.95
N GLU A 347 -20.68 -9.84 -12.19
CA GLU A 347 -20.60 -11.23 -12.62
C GLU A 347 -20.60 -12.14 -11.40
N VAL A 348 -21.49 -13.12 -11.38
CA VAL A 348 -21.51 -14.18 -10.35
C VAL A 348 -21.31 -15.51 -11.06
N ASP A 349 -20.28 -16.25 -10.65
CA ASP A 349 -20.04 -17.61 -11.12
C ASP A 349 -21.00 -18.57 -10.39
N ASP A 350 -21.94 -19.15 -11.14
CA ASP A 350 -22.99 -20.04 -10.60
C ASP A 350 -22.43 -21.32 -9.92
N GLY A 351 -21.25 -21.78 -10.33
CA GLY A 351 -20.64 -23.00 -9.79
C GLY A 351 -19.92 -22.76 -8.47
N THR A 352 -19.41 -21.55 -8.25
CA THR A 352 -18.55 -21.22 -7.11
C THR A 352 -19.13 -20.18 -6.16
N GLY A 353 -20.20 -19.47 -6.57
CA GLY A 353 -20.79 -18.36 -5.82
C GLY A 353 -19.89 -17.12 -5.76
N LEU A 354 -18.83 -17.06 -6.58
CA LEU A 354 -17.87 -15.96 -6.61
C LEU A 354 -18.43 -14.78 -7.41
N GLY A 355 -18.53 -13.62 -6.78
CA GLY A 355 -18.90 -12.35 -7.37
C GLY A 355 -17.69 -11.46 -7.65
N ARG A 356 -17.70 -10.80 -8.80
CA ARG A 356 -16.75 -9.73 -9.17
C ARG A 356 -17.44 -8.66 -10.00
N LEU A 357 -16.83 -7.47 -10.11
CA LEU A 357 -17.35 -6.46 -11.02
C LEU A 357 -17.06 -6.84 -12.47
N ALA A 358 -18.05 -6.65 -13.33
CA ALA A 358 -17.89 -6.74 -14.78
C ALA A 358 -17.34 -5.40 -15.31
N LEU A 359 -16.13 -5.06 -14.89
CA LEU A 359 -15.38 -3.96 -15.50
C LEU A 359 -14.97 -4.44 -16.88
N ARG A 360 -15.14 -3.59 -17.92
CA ARG A 360 -14.94 -4.02 -19.30
C ARG A 360 -13.57 -4.72 -19.44
N PRO A 361 -13.54 -6.00 -19.84
CA PRO A 361 -12.28 -6.66 -20.05
C PRO A 361 -11.57 -6.01 -21.23
N ASP A 362 -10.25 -5.95 -21.10
CA ASP A 362 -9.28 -5.45 -22.05
C ASP A 362 -9.69 -5.67 -23.51
N LEU A 363 -9.55 -4.61 -24.30
CA LEU A 363 -9.45 -4.76 -25.75
C LEU A 363 -8.31 -5.77 -26.03
N PRO A 364 -8.55 -6.84 -26.79
CA PRO A 364 -7.46 -7.70 -27.22
C PRO A 364 -6.51 -6.86 -28.09
N TYR A 365 -5.23 -6.85 -27.74
CA TYR A 365 -4.16 -6.37 -28.62
C TYR A 365 -3.97 -7.32 -29.81
#